data_AF-A0A2H0DLI4-F1
#
_entry.id   AF-A0A2H0DLI4-F1
#
_cell.length_a   1.000
_cell.length_b   1.000
_cell.length_c   1.000
_cell.angle_alpha   90.00
_cell.angle_beta   90.00
_cell.angle_gamma   90.00
#
_symmetry.space_group_name_H-M   'P 1'
#
loop_
_entity.id
_entity.type
_entity.pdbx_description
1 polymer ?
#
loop_
_entity_poly.entity_id
_entity_poly.type
_entity_poly.pdbx_seq_one_letter_code
_entity_poly.pdbx_strand_id
1 'polypeptide(L)'
;MRDWLVSFFSLRNPAYAVLLVAVLFPALSRAAEFQVMDRLTVGGPAVVLGSTTVSGALGVGASGLEGGTLVIRSTSTTGANPVLDVRNNAGNSTAVVLENGNVGINATVPAAKLDVAGDAQFGSGVLKSTFSATPDATTYALSLSSGVKLANGGGIEFEDGTHQYTASSGG
;
A
#
# COMPACT_ATOMS: atom_id res chain seq x y z
N MET A 1 36.02 23.00 40.08
CA MET A 1 35.73 21.61 40.48
C MET A 1 34.23 21.47 40.62
N ARG A 2 33.54 21.07 39.55
CA ARG A 2 32.12 20.70 39.56
C ARG A 2 32.01 19.46 38.68
N ASP A 3 32.38 18.33 39.28
CA ASP A 3 32.26 17.04 38.63
C ASP A 3 30.80 16.61 38.80
N TRP A 4 30.02 16.78 37.73
CA TRP A 4 28.71 16.15 37.66
C TRP A 4 28.91 14.66 37.44
N LEU A 5 28.61 13.90 38.48
CA LEU A 5 28.57 12.45 38.53
C LEU A 5 27.81 11.90 37.32
N VAL A 6 28.53 11.32 36.37
CA VAL A 6 27.93 10.46 35.34
C VAL A 6 27.72 9.10 35.99
N SER A 7 26.53 8.87 36.56
CA SER A 7 26.19 7.57 37.11
C SER A 7 25.85 6.59 35.98
N PHE A 8 26.84 5.80 35.56
CA PHE A 8 26.62 4.62 34.74
C PHE A 8 26.00 3.52 35.61
N PHE A 9 24.70 3.26 35.45
CA PHE A 9 24.06 2.10 36.03
C PHE A 9 24.33 0.88 35.12
N SER A 10 25.35 0.08 35.44
CA SER A 10 25.56 -1.22 34.80
C SER A 10 24.75 -2.27 35.55
N LEU A 11 23.61 -2.68 34.98
CA LEU A 11 22.77 -3.75 35.53
C LEU A 11 23.39 -5.10 35.15
N ARG A 12 23.92 -5.81 36.16
CA ARG A 12 24.52 -7.16 36.00
C ARG A 12 23.55 -8.28 35.62
N ASN A 13 22.27 -7.99 35.38
CA ASN A 13 21.28 -9.01 35.05
C ASN A 13 20.25 -8.48 34.01
N PRO A 14 20.30 -8.96 32.75
CA PRO A 14 19.48 -8.41 31.68
C PRO A 14 17.98 -8.76 31.78
N ALA A 15 17.57 -9.65 32.68
CA ALA A 15 16.19 -10.14 32.75
C ALA A 15 15.21 -9.24 33.54
N TYR A 16 15.68 -8.28 34.35
CA TYR A 16 14.82 -7.55 35.31
C TYR A 16 15.16 -6.06 35.46
N ALA A 17 15.50 -5.37 34.36
CA ALA A 17 15.62 -3.92 34.39
C ALA A 17 14.23 -3.25 34.38
N VAL A 18 13.45 -3.40 35.46
CA VAL A 18 12.21 -2.63 35.66
C VAL A 18 12.61 -1.24 36.15
N LEU A 19 12.42 -0.26 35.29
CA LEU A 19 12.70 1.16 35.50
C LEU A 19 11.81 1.74 36.62
N LEU A 20 12.25 1.68 37.88
CA LEU A 20 11.61 2.41 38.98
C LEU A 20 12.08 3.88 39.00
N VAL A 21 11.95 4.61 37.89
CA VAL A 21 12.32 6.04 37.80
C VAL A 21 11.21 6.95 38.35
N ALA A 22 9.96 6.48 38.40
CA ALA A 22 8.82 7.30 38.86
C ALA A 22 8.76 7.51 40.38
N VAL A 23 9.39 6.66 41.20
CA VAL A 23 9.24 6.70 42.68
C VAL A 23 10.29 7.60 43.34
N LEU A 24 11.43 7.84 42.69
CA LEU A 24 12.56 8.57 43.29
C LEU A 24 12.63 10.06 42.87
N PHE A 25 11.91 10.47 41.81
CA PHE A 25 11.94 11.83 41.27
C PHE A 25 10.55 12.29 40.81
N PRO A 26 9.70 12.83 41.70
CA PRO A 26 8.39 13.37 41.31
C PRO A 26 8.48 14.51 40.28
N ALA A 27 9.65 15.16 40.13
CA ALA A 27 9.90 16.18 39.10
C ALA A 27 10.01 15.64 37.66
N LEU A 28 10.17 14.33 37.47
CA LEU A 28 10.14 13.70 36.13
C LEU A 28 8.71 13.44 35.63
N SER A 29 7.69 13.59 36.48
CA SER A 29 6.27 13.33 36.16
C SER A 29 5.62 14.34 35.19
N ARG A 30 6.34 15.41 34.81
CA ARG A 30 5.91 16.42 33.82
C ARG A 30 6.82 16.50 32.59
N ALA A 31 7.53 15.44 32.24
CA ALA A 31 8.17 15.38 30.93
C ALA A 31 7.06 15.31 29.85
N ALA A 32 6.93 16.36 29.03
CA ALA A 32 5.95 16.41 27.94
C ALA A 32 6.26 15.42 26.80
N GLU A 33 7.42 14.76 26.83
CA GLU A 33 7.95 13.93 25.74
C GLU A 33 8.87 12.83 26.30
N PHE A 34 8.73 11.59 25.81
CA PHE A 34 9.62 10.46 26.10
C PHE A 34 10.48 10.17 24.88
N GLN A 35 11.80 10.35 24.98
CA GLN A 35 12.74 10.17 23.86
C GLN A 35 13.63 8.94 24.07
N VAL A 36 13.80 8.13 23.02
CA VAL A 36 14.73 6.99 22.97
C VAL A 36 15.76 7.25 21.88
N MET A 37 17.05 7.23 22.23
CA MET A 37 18.14 7.67 21.33
C MET A 37 18.62 6.61 20.33
N ASP A 38 18.29 5.34 20.55
CA ASP A 38 18.75 4.22 19.71
C ASP A 38 17.57 3.36 19.24
N ARG A 39 17.03 2.48 20.10
CA ARG A 39 15.95 1.57 19.73
C ARG A 39 14.85 1.47 20.79
N LEU A 40 13.60 1.66 20.35
CA LEU A 40 12.40 1.28 21.09
C LEU A 40 11.94 -0.11 20.62
N THR A 41 11.75 -1.05 21.55
CA THR A 41 11.14 -2.37 21.27
C THR A 41 9.92 -2.55 22.16
N VAL A 42 8.78 -2.86 21.55
CA VAL A 42 7.53 -3.18 22.27
C VAL A 42 7.23 -4.64 22.03
N GLY A 43 7.15 -5.43 23.11
CA GLY A 43 6.88 -6.88 23.02
C GLY A 43 5.43 -7.23 22.66
N GLY A 44 4.54 -6.24 22.60
CA GLY A 44 3.13 -6.38 22.26
C GLY A 44 2.66 -5.27 21.30
N PRO A 45 1.34 -5.10 21.10
CA PRO A 45 0.79 -4.09 20.20
C PRO A 45 1.20 -2.67 20.62
N ALA A 46 1.62 -1.86 19.65
CA ALA A 46 1.84 -0.43 19.82
C ALA A 46 0.69 0.34 19.17
N VAL A 47 0.04 1.22 19.92
CA VAL A 47 -1.05 2.09 19.44
C VAL A 47 -0.62 3.54 19.61
N VAL A 48 -0.70 4.33 18.53
CA VAL A 48 -0.45 5.77 18.56
C VAL A 48 -1.79 6.47 18.38
N LEU A 49 -2.18 7.27 19.38
CA LEU A 49 -3.48 7.96 19.41
C LEU A 49 -3.45 9.33 18.71
N GLY A 50 -2.26 9.83 18.38
CA GLY A 50 -2.04 11.06 17.62
C GLY A 50 -1.33 10.79 16.29
N SER A 51 -0.56 11.76 15.82
CA SER A 51 0.27 11.62 14.62
C SER A 51 1.67 11.09 14.96
N THR A 52 2.17 10.15 14.15
CA THR A 52 3.58 9.76 14.16
C THR A 52 4.31 10.55 13.08
N THR A 53 5.42 11.22 13.42
CA THR A 53 6.35 11.81 12.44
C THR A 53 7.64 10.99 12.45
N VAL A 54 8.05 10.47 11.29
CA VAL A 54 9.28 9.68 11.15
C VAL A 54 10.20 10.40 10.18
N SER A 55 11.39 10.77 10.64
CA SER A 55 12.40 11.49 9.82
C SER A 55 13.18 10.55 8.88
N GLY A 56 12.90 9.25 8.92
CA GLY A 56 13.52 8.19 8.12
C GLY A 56 12.51 7.10 7.77
N ALA A 57 12.97 5.87 7.55
CA ALA A 57 12.10 4.75 7.18
C ALA A 57 11.20 4.29 8.34
N LEU A 58 9.90 4.18 8.07
CA LEU A 58 8.98 3.39 8.90
C LEU A 58 8.76 2.02 8.23
N GLY A 59 9.05 0.94 8.95
CA GLY A 59 8.80 -0.42 8.50
C GLY A 59 7.61 -1.05 9.22
N VAL A 60 6.75 -1.72 8.47
CA VAL A 60 5.71 -2.61 9.01
C VAL A 60 5.98 -4.02 8.48
N GLY A 61 6.30 -4.97 9.37
CA GLY A 61 6.66 -6.34 8.97
C GLY A 61 7.95 -6.48 8.14
N ALA A 62 8.74 -5.42 8.02
CA ALA A 62 9.86 -5.33 7.08
C ALA A 62 11.24 -5.39 7.76
N SER A 63 12.22 -6.00 7.09
CA SER A 63 13.65 -5.95 7.41
C SER A 63 14.42 -5.25 6.29
N GLY A 64 15.57 -4.64 6.59
CA GLY A 64 16.44 -4.01 5.59
C GLY A 64 15.85 -2.76 4.94
N LEU A 65 15.42 -1.78 5.76
CA LEU A 65 14.72 -0.56 5.34
C LEU A 65 15.64 0.50 4.68
N GLU A 66 16.72 0.07 4.03
CA GLU A 66 17.70 0.99 3.45
C GLU A 66 17.09 1.75 2.26
N GLY A 67 16.78 3.05 2.49
CA GLY A 67 16.33 3.98 1.44
C GLY A 67 14.82 4.18 1.29
N GLY A 68 13.97 3.56 2.12
CA GLY A 68 12.51 3.78 2.09
C GLY A 68 12.02 4.87 3.05
N THR A 69 10.90 5.53 2.75
CA THR A 69 10.19 6.40 3.72
C THR A 69 9.10 5.60 4.48
N LEU A 70 8.30 4.82 3.76
CA LEU A 70 7.40 3.79 4.30
C LEU A 70 7.56 2.50 3.49
N VAL A 71 7.89 1.40 4.16
CA VAL A 71 7.94 0.06 3.55
C VAL A 71 6.94 -0.84 4.27
N ILE A 72 5.98 -1.36 3.49
CA ILE A 72 5.01 -2.34 3.94
C ILE A 72 5.37 -3.66 3.28
N ARG A 73 5.78 -4.64 4.09
CA ARG A 73 6.14 -5.98 3.62
C ARG A 73 5.33 -7.01 4.38
N SER A 74 4.64 -7.87 3.64
CA SER A 74 4.02 -9.06 4.20
C SER A 74 5.10 -10.13 4.42
N THR A 75 4.95 -10.88 5.50
CA THR A 75 5.74 -12.09 5.78
C THR A 75 4.92 -13.35 5.49
N SER A 76 3.74 -13.20 4.90
CA SER A 76 2.88 -14.32 4.52
C SER A 76 3.42 -15.00 3.26
N THR A 77 3.39 -16.33 3.23
CA THR A 77 3.69 -17.12 2.03
C THR A 77 2.44 -17.47 1.23
N THR A 78 1.26 -17.02 1.68
CA THR A 78 -0.03 -17.30 1.02
C THR A 78 -0.40 -16.14 0.11
N GLY A 79 -0.49 -16.41 -1.20
CA GLY A 79 -0.76 -15.41 -2.24
C GLY A 79 -2.05 -14.60 -2.06
N ALA A 80 -3.05 -15.15 -1.35
CA ALA A 80 -4.35 -14.52 -1.12
C ALA A 80 -4.36 -13.52 0.06
N ASN A 81 -3.30 -13.48 0.87
CA ASN A 81 -3.25 -12.56 2.00
C ASN A 81 -2.82 -11.16 1.53
N PRO A 82 -3.37 -10.09 2.13
CA PRO A 82 -3.03 -8.72 1.74
C PRO A 82 -1.66 -8.30 2.28
N VAL A 83 -0.87 -7.65 1.43
CA VAL A 83 0.30 -6.85 1.81
C VAL A 83 -0.15 -5.48 2.31
N LEU A 84 -1.12 -4.87 1.61
CA LEU A 84 -1.77 -3.62 1.98
C LEU A 84 -3.28 -3.82 1.90
N ASP A 85 -3.99 -3.41 2.95
CA ASP A 85 -5.44 -3.41 3.02
C ASP A 85 -5.91 -2.04 3.51
N VAL A 86 -6.50 -1.27 2.60
CA VAL A 86 -7.10 0.02 2.89
C VAL A 86 -8.57 -0.21 3.21
N ARG A 87 -8.98 0.07 4.45
CA ARG A 87 -10.35 -0.14 4.94
C ARG A 87 -11.05 1.17 5.23
N ASN A 88 -12.36 1.18 5.05
CA ASN A 88 -13.23 2.26 5.51
C ASN A 88 -13.54 2.13 7.01
N ASN A 89 -14.28 3.11 7.56
CA ASN A 89 -14.63 3.14 8.98
C ASN A 89 -15.53 1.97 9.45
N ALA A 90 -16.24 1.33 8.51
CA ALA A 90 -17.04 0.14 8.81
C ALA A 90 -16.20 -1.15 8.85
N GLY A 91 -14.90 -1.07 8.55
CA GLY A 91 -13.99 -2.21 8.49
C GLY A 91 -13.97 -2.92 7.13
N ASN A 92 -14.66 -2.40 6.11
CA ASN A 92 -14.68 -2.98 4.78
C ASN A 92 -13.44 -2.53 3.99
N SER A 93 -12.77 -3.47 3.36
CA SER A 93 -11.67 -3.20 2.42
C SER A 93 -12.17 -2.48 1.18
N THR A 94 -11.65 -1.29 0.93
CA THR A 94 -11.93 -0.48 -0.26
C THR A 94 -10.84 -0.62 -1.32
N ALA A 95 -9.62 -0.97 -0.93
CA ALA A 95 -8.55 -1.34 -1.84
C ALA A 95 -7.60 -2.35 -1.19
N VAL A 96 -7.17 -3.35 -1.94
CA VAL A 96 -6.23 -4.37 -1.47
C VAL A 96 -5.10 -4.57 -2.46
N VAL A 97 -3.91 -4.83 -1.95
CA VAL A 97 -2.78 -5.38 -2.71
C VAL A 97 -2.43 -6.71 -2.07
N LEU A 98 -2.61 -7.80 -2.81
CA LEU A 98 -2.35 -9.16 -2.34
C LEU A 98 -0.88 -9.54 -2.50
N GLU A 99 -0.43 -10.54 -1.74
CA GLU A 99 0.94 -11.08 -1.80
C GLU A 99 1.32 -11.54 -3.21
N ASN A 100 0.37 -12.09 -3.98
CA ASN A 100 0.58 -12.47 -5.38
C ASN A 100 0.67 -11.28 -6.35
N GLY A 101 0.61 -10.05 -5.85
CA GLY A 101 0.67 -8.80 -6.62
C GLY A 101 -0.63 -8.39 -7.29
N ASN A 102 -1.75 -9.07 -7.03
CA ASN A 102 -3.04 -8.65 -7.55
C ASN A 102 -3.58 -7.47 -6.74
N VAL A 103 -4.13 -6.48 -7.44
CA VAL A 103 -4.69 -5.26 -6.86
C VAL A 103 -6.21 -5.27 -7.04
N GLY A 104 -6.94 -5.08 -5.95
CA GLY A 104 -8.39 -4.98 -5.95
C GLY A 104 -8.86 -3.60 -5.55
N ILE A 105 -9.81 -3.02 -6.30
CA ILE A 105 -10.52 -1.79 -5.92
C ILE A 105 -11.99 -2.16 -5.71
N ASN A 106 -12.45 -2.02 -4.47
CA ASN A 106 -13.73 -2.54 -3.99
C ASN A 106 -13.94 -4.05 -4.27
N ALA A 107 -12.84 -4.78 -4.54
CA ALA A 107 -12.79 -6.20 -4.83
C ALA A 107 -11.77 -6.84 -3.87
N THR A 108 -12.23 -7.63 -2.90
CA THR A 108 -11.36 -8.23 -1.88
C THR A 108 -10.67 -9.51 -2.33
N VAL A 109 -11.17 -10.13 -3.40
CA VAL A 109 -10.58 -11.33 -4.02
C VAL A 109 -10.42 -11.06 -5.53
N PRO A 110 -9.39 -10.30 -5.92
CA PRO A 110 -9.16 -9.96 -7.34
C PRO A 110 -8.90 -11.21 -8.18
N ALA A 111 -9.67 -11.39 -9.25
CA ALA A 111 -9.50 -12.51 -10.19
C ALA A 111 -8.41 -12.26 -11.23
N ALA A 112 -8.00 -11.00 -11.40
CA ALA A 112 -6.95 -10.55 -12.32
C ALA A 112 -5.91 -9.68 -11.60
N LYS A 113 -4.87 -9.26 -12.33
CA LYS A 113 -3.80 -8.40 -11.77
C LYS A 113 -4.31 -7.05 -11.26
N LEU A 114 -5.31 -6.51 -11.93
CA LEU A 114 -6.10 -5.37 -11.46
C LEU A 114 -7.57 -5.76 -11.63
N ASP A 115 -8.33 -5.73 -10.54
CA ASP A 115 -9.76 -6.02 -10.52
C ASP A 115 -10.51 -4.87 -9.85
N VAL A 116 -11.47 -4.29 -10.54
CA VAL A 116 -12.27 -3.16 -10.06
C VAL A 116 -13.73 -3.59 -10.04
N ALA A 117 -14.31 -3.72 -8.84
CA ALA A 117 -15.72 -4.00 -8.70
C ALA A 117 -16.53 -2.70 -8.88
N GLY A 118 -16.83 -2.37 -10.13
CA GLY A 118 -17.57 -1.18 -10.55
C GLY A 118 -16.93 -0.49 -11.74
N ASP A 119 -17.24 0.79 -11.93
CA ASP A 119 -16.70 1.58 -13.03
C ASP A 119 -15.25 2.03 -12.76
N ALA A 120 -14.40 1.93 -13.78
CA ALA A 120 -13.06 2.49 -13.77
C ALA A 120 -12.94 3.62 -14.80
N GLN A 121 -12.56 4.82 -14.35
CA GLN A 121 -12.28 5.94 -15.25
C GLN A 121 -10.78 6.01 -15.55
N PHE A 122 -10.43 5.87 -16.83
CA PHE A 122 -9.08 6.07 -17.31
C PHE A 122 -9.01 7.39 -18.08
N GLY A 123 -8.00 8.24 -17.76
CA GLY A 123 -7.79 9.53 -18.44
C GLY A 123 -7.13 9.39 -19.83
N SER A 124 -6.36 10.39 -20.25
CA SER A 124 -5.62 10.37 -21.53
C SER A 124 -4.64 9.20 -21.71
N GLY A 125 -4.33 8.46 -20.63
CA GLY A 125 -3.47 7.28 -20.63
C GLY A 125 -4.05 6.05 -21.34
N VAL A 126 -5.36 5.99 -21.62
CA VAL A 126 -6.01 4.89 -22.38
C VAL A 126 -5.31 4.62 -23.71
N LEU A 127 -4.78 5.66 -24.37
CA LEU A 127 -4.11 5.55 -25.66
C LEU A 127 -2.81 4.71 -25.64
N LYS A 128 -2.27 4.42 -24.45
CA LYS A 128 -1.09 3.56 -24.25
C LYS A 128 -1.45 2.15 -23.75
N SER A 129 -2.73 1.89 -23.51
CA SER A 129 -3.22 0.61 -22.99
C SER A 129 -3.72 -0.26 -24.13
N THR A 130 -3.21 -1.49 -24.22
CA THR A 130 -3.82 -2.53 -25.06
C THR A 130 -4.83 -3.30 -24.20
N PHE A 131 -6.12 -3.18 -24.50
CA PHE A 131 -7.15 -4.03 -23.89
C PHE A 131 -7.27 -5.31 -24.72
N SER A 132 -6.60 -6.38 -24.26
CA SER A 132 -6.74 -7.71 -24.83
C SER A 132 -7.74 -8.49 -23.98
N ALA A 133 -8.92 -8.74 -24.52
CA ALA A 133 -9.83 -9.74 -23.98
C ALA A 133 -9.77 -10.95 -24.91
N THR A 134 -9.53 -12.14 -24.36
CA THR A 134 -9.73 -13.39 -25.08
C THR A 134 -11.24 -13.59 -25.25
N PRO A 135 -11.80 -13.42 -26.45
CA PRO A 135 -13.22 -13.63 -26.66
C PRO A 135 -13.50 -15.13 -26.48
N ASP A 136 -14.56 -15.45 -25.73
CA ASP A 136 -15.32 -16.68 -25.97
C ASP A 136 -16.50 -16.29 -26.88
N ALA A 137 -17.16 -17.24 -27.53
CA ALA A 137 -18.26 -17.02 -28.49
C ALA A 137 -19.43 -16.16 -27.96
N THR A 138 -19.45 -15.86 -26.66
CA THR A 138 -20.45 -15.04 -25.97
C THR A 138 -19.89 -13.76 -25.34
N THR A 139 -18.58 -13.53 -25.38
CA THR A 139 -17.88 -12.42 -24.70
C THR A 139 -17.20 -11.52 -25.73
N TYR A 140 -17.77 -10.34 -25.96
CA TYR A 140 -17.15 -9.31 -26.80
C TYR A 140 -15.78 -8.88 -26.22
N ALA A 141 -14.77 -8.69 -27.08
CA ALA A 141 -13.44 -8.26 -26.64
C ALA A 141 -13.45 -6.86 -25.98
N LEU A 142 -14.41 -6.02 -26.38
CA LEU A 142 -14.63 -4.68 -25.82
C LEU A 142 -16.09 -4.30 -26.04
N SER A 143 -16.90 -4.26 -24.97
CA SER A 143 -18.28 -3.76 -25.02
C SER A 143 -18.30 -2.30 -24.59
N LEU A 144 -18.71 -1.39 -25.47
CA LEU A 144 -18.78 0.04 -25.19
C LEU A 144 -20.23 0.51 -25.32
N SER A 145 -20.74 1.19 -24.30
CA SER A 145 -22.10 1.76 -24.28
C SER A 145 -22.29 2.93 -25.27
N SER A 146 -21.18 3.53 -25.72
CA SER A 146 -21.12 4.49 -26.82
C SER A 146 -19.97 4.09 -27.74
N GLY A 147 -20.23 3.95 -29.04
CA GLY A 147 -19.36 3.28 -30.02
C GLY A 147 -17.87 3.70 -30.07
N VAL A 148 -17.10 2.99 -30.87
CA VAL A 148 -15.65 3.18 -30.98
C VAL A 148 -15.32 4.42 -31.82
N LYS A 149 -14.62 5.40 -31.22
CA LYS A 149 -13.94 6.47 -31.99
C LYS A 149 -12.53 6.01 -32.33
N LEU A 150 -12.25 5.88 -33.62
CA LEU A 150 -10.92 5.55 -34.13
C LEU A 150 -10.20 6.84 -34.53
N ALA A 151 -8.87 6.87 -34.41
CA ALA A 151 -8.07 7.97 -34.94
C ALA A 151 -8.20 8.05 -36.48
N ASN A 152 -7.89 9.20 -37.08
CA ASN A 152 -7.90 9.34 -38.54
C ASN A 152 -6.95 8.31 -39.18
N GLY A 153 -7.46 7.47 -40.08
CA GLY A 153 -6.73 6.35 -40.68
C GLY A 153 -6.65 5.08 -39.82
N GLY A 154 -7.29 5.07 -38.64
CA GLY A 154 -7.45 3.88 -37.81
C GLY A 154 -8.57 2.98 -38.32
N GLY A 155 -8.47 1.68 -38.03
CA GLY A 155 -9.47 0.67 -38.38
C GLY A 155 -9.68 -0.33 -37.25
N ILE A 156 -10.81 -1.01 -37.27
CA ILE A 156 -11.02 -2.27 -36.54
C ILE A 156 -10.72 -3.39 -37.52
N GLU A 157 -9.76 -4.25 -37.20
CA GLU A 157 -9.52 -5.50 -37.92
C GLU A 157 -10.30 -6.61 -37.20
N PHE A 158 -11.12 -7.35 -37.95
CA PHE A 158 -11.87 -8.49 -37.44
C PHE A 158 -11.09 -9.79 -37.68
N GLU A 159 -11.41 -10.85 -36.94
CA GLU A 159 -10.72 -12.15 -37.05
C GLU A 159 -10.83 -12.77 -38.46
N ASP A 160 -11.87 -12.44 -39.22
CA ASP A 160 -12.04 -12.86 -40.62
C ASP A 160 -11.21 -12.03 -41.62
N GLY A 161 -10.39 -11.10 -41.12
CA GLY A 161 -9.56 -10.20 -41.91
C GLY A 161 -10.34 -9.07 -42.60
N THR A 162 -11.63 -8.89 -42.28
CA THR A 162 -12.36 -7.70 -42.71
C THR A 162 -11.97 -6.50 -41.85
N HIS A 163 -12.10 -5.30 -42.42
CA HIS A 163 -11.73 -4.07 -41.74
C HIS A 163 -12.90 -3.08 -41.76
N GLN A 164 -13.17 -2.46 -40.61
CA GLN A 164 -14.04 -1.29 -40.52
C GLN A 164 -13.18 -0.05 -40.31
N TYR A 165 -13.09 0.78 -41.34
CA TYR A 165 -12.37 2.06 -41.32
C TYR A 165 -13.35 3.22 -41.06
N THR A 166 -12.88 4.29 -40.40
CA THR A 166 -13.60 5.57 -40.43
C THR A 166 -13.56 6.13 -41.85
N ALA A 167 -14.73 6.47 -42.42
CA ALA A 167 -14.77 7.16 -43.72
C ALA A 167 -13.93 8.45 -43.64
N SER A 168 -13.04 8.68 -44.62
CA SER A 168 -12.44 10.00 -44.74
C SER A 168 -13.57 10.95 -45.15
N SER A 169 -13.73 12.04 -44.41
CA SER A 169 -14.60 13.13 -44.85
C SER A 169 -13.90 13.81 -46.03
N GLY A 170 -14.05 13.23 -47.22
CA GLY A 170 -13.65 13.88 -48.47
C GLY A 170 -14.45 15.17 -48.62
N GLY A 171 -13.75 16.30 -48.63
CA GLY A 171 -14.27 17.56 -49.17
C GLY A 171 -14.14 17.57 -50.69
#